data_AF-T0I2Z8-F1
#
_entry.id   AF-T0I2Z8-F1
#
_cell.length_a   1.000
_cell.length_b   1.000
_cell.length_c   1.000
_cell.angle_alpha   90.00
_cell.angle_beta   90.00
_cell.angle_gamma   90.00
#
_symmetry.space_group_name_H-M   'P 1'
#
loop_
_entity.id
_entity.type
_entity.pdbx_description
1 polymer ?
#
loop_
_entity_poly.entity_id
_entity_poly.type
_entity_poly.pdbx_seq_one_letter_code
_entity_poly.pdbx_strand_id
1 'polypeptide(L)'
;MTYHTLTAHRALLERARVALATDCEVPADRAEIIADLDAAIERIDRTPVPWSIPVYLATIGHGHGTTVLAAVSRKGLMNQVAVFCRAQWGEINDSRDPTRIEDAIVVRDYFNLHPEDQLLSRMEWIDPDLGYDPERLEIGNYIALSSSHVSWTTTLTIDEWMTCEPSDRPVSIADTHYGWVICATPSSFGVRSAIPGDLLAVLTFAREQGCDYLILDRDASATDRLPSFEW
;
A
#
# COMPACT_ATOMS: atom_id res chain seq x y z
N MET A 1 -1.60 2.38 26.77
CA MET A 1 -1.74 1.36 25.71
C MET A 1 -0.72 0.28 25.98
N THR A 2 -1.17 -0.90 26.39
CA THR A 2 -0.31 -2.06 26.64
C THR A 2 0.19 -2.57 25.29
N TYR A 3 1.51 -2.63 25.10
CA TYR A 3 2.08 -3.25 23.90
C TYR A 3 1.71 -4.73 23.90
N HIS A 4 0.74 -5.12 23.08
CA HIS A 4 0.39 -6.52 22.88
C HIS A 4 1.42 -7.15 21.94
N THR A 5 2.44 -7.76 22.53
CA THR A 5 3.35 -8.63 21.78
C THR A 5 2.63 -9.92 21.38
N LEU A 6 3.09 -10.59 20.33
CA LEU A 6 2.55 -11.88 19.88
C LEU A 6 2.46 -12.89 21.04
N THR A 7 3.49 -12.92 21.89
CA THR A 7 3.53 -13.73 23.12
C THR A 7 2.43 -13.36 24.11
N ALA A 8 2.15 -12.08 24.31
CA ALA A 8 1.11 -11.62 25.23
C ALA A 8 -0.30 -11.93 24.70
N HIS A 9 -0.50 -11.85 23.38
CA HIS A 9 -1.77 -12.20 22.73
C HIS A 9 -2.03 -13.72 22.80
N ARG A 10 -1.02 -14.54 22.46
CA ARG A 10 -1.07 -16.00 22.64
C ARG A 10 -1.41 -16.39 24.08
N ALA A 11 -0.72 -15.78 25.05
CA ALA A 11 -0.97 -16.05 26.47
C ALA A 11 -2.37 -15.63 26.92
N LEU A 12 -2.97 -14.61 26.29
CA LEU A 12 -4.36 -14.23 26.56
C LEU A 12 -5.34 -15.29 26.04
N LEU A 13 -5.14 -15.78 24.80
CA LEU A 13 -5.99 -16.80 24.20
C LEU A 13 -5.94 -18.12 25.00
N GLU A 14 -4.74 -18.55 25.42
CA GLU A 14 -4.59 -19.74 26.26
C GLU A 14 -5.33 -19.62 27.60
N ARG A 15 -5.24 -18.45 28.26
CA ARG A 15 -5.99 -18.23 29.50
C ARG A 15 -7.51 -18.27 29.27
N ALA A 16 -7.99 -17.70 28.16
CA ALA A 16 -9.40 -17.73 27.80
C ALA A 16 -9.86 -19.18 27.54
N ARG A 17 -9.06 -19.95 26.79
CA ARG A 17 -9.34 -21.36 26.50
C ARG A 17 -9.42 -22.20 27.77
N VAL A 18 -8.43 -22.08 28.65
CA VAL A 18 -8.41 -22.79 29.94
C VAL A 18 -9.60 -22.41 30.83
N ALA A 19 -9.99 -21.13 30.86
CA ALA A 19 -11.14 -20.68 31.64
C ALA A 19 -12.46 -21.27 31.12
N LEU A 20 -12.57 -21.53 29.81
CA LEU A 20 -13.76 -22.12 29.20
C LEU A 20 -13.84 -23.64 29.38
N ALA A 21 -12.70 -24.34 29.44
CA ALA A 21 -12.59 -25.80 29.51
C ALA A 21 -12.86 -26.41 30.90
N THR A 22 -13.75 -25.82 31.71
CA THR A 22 -14.06 -26.28 33.10
C THR A 22 -14.55 -27.74 33.17
N ASP A 23 -14.30 -28.44 34.30
CA ASP A 23 -14.47 -29.90 34.52
C ASP A 23 -15.91 -30.48 34.40
N CYS A 24 -16.90 -29.70 33.95
CA CYS A 24 -18.26 -30.17 33.74
C CYS A 24 -18.51 -30.39 32.24
N GLU A 25 -19.48 -31.23 31.86
CA GLU A 25 -19.86 -31.42 30.46
C GLU A 25 -20.00 -30.06 29.75
N VAL A 26 -19.12 -29.84 28.78
CA VAL A 26 -19.02 -28.58 28.05
C VAL A 26 -20.20 -28.53 27.06
N PRO A 27 -21.10 -27.54 27.17
CA PRO A 27 -22.16 -27.34 26.18
C PRO A 27 -21.59 -27.22 24.76
N ALA A 28 -22.31 -27.68 23.74
CA ALA A 28 -21.79 -27.79 22.37
C ALA A 28 -21.29 -26.46 21.78
N ASP A 29 -21.98 -25.35 22.09
CA ASP A 29 -21.59 -23.97 21.76
C ASP A 29 -20.26 -23.56 22.41
N ARG A 30 -20.01 -24.00 23.65
CA ARG A 30 -18.73 -23.75 24.34
C ARG A 30 -17.61 -24.61 23.78
N ALA A 31 -17.89 -25.84 23.36
CA ALA A 31 -16.91 -26.73 22.73
C ALA A 31 -16.41 -26.16 21.40
N GLU A 32 -17.32 -25.55 20.61
CA GLU A 32 -16.99 -24.84 19.37
C GLU A 32 -16.05 -23.65 19.62
N ILE A 33 -16.34 -22.82 20.63
CA ILE A 33 -15.47 -21.69 21.01
C ILE A 33 -14.08 -22.16 21.46
N ILE A 34 -14.00 -23.27 22.20
CA ILE A 34 -12.70 -23.84 22.62
C ILE A 34 -11.91 -24.30 21.39
N ALA A 35 -12.56 -24.96 20.43
CA ALA A 35 -11.93 -25.39 19.18
C ALA A 35 -11.44 -24.19 18.35
N ASP A 36 -12.22 -23.11 18.27
CA ASP A 36 -11.80 -21.87 17.60
C ASP A 36 -10.57 -21.23 18.26
N LEU A 37 -10.53 -21.23 19.60
CA LEU A 37 -9.38 -20.72 20.36
C LEU A 37 -8.13 -21.59 20.15
N ASP A 38 -8.26 -22.91 20.16
CA ASP A 38 -7.17 -23.84 19.84
C ASP A 38 -6.64 -23.59 18.42
N ALA A 39 -7.52 -23.48 17.43
CA ALA A 39 -7.15 -23.18 16.05
C ALA A 39 -6.46 -21.81 15.92
N ALA A 40 -6.91 -20.79 16.66
CA ALA A 40 -6.28 -19.47 16.67
C ALA A 40 -4.88 -19.49 17.31
N ILE A 41 -4.70 -20.22 18.42
CA ILE A 41 -3.39 -20.40 19.08
C ILE A 41 -2.43 -21.12 18.15
N GLU A 42 -2.87 -22.22 17.51
CA GLU A 42 -2.07 -22.99 16.57
C GLU A 42 -1.63 -22.15 15.36
N ARG A 43 -2.51 -21.30 14.84
CA ARG A 43 -2.21 -20.36 13.74
C ARG A 43 -1.15 -19.34 14.13
N ILE A 44 -1.24 -18.77 15.33
CA ILE A 44 -0.25 -17.82 15.85
C ILE A 44 1.13 -18.49 16.02
N ASP A 45 1.17 -19.76 16.41
CA ASP A 45 2.41 -20.51 16.62
C ASP A 45 3.08 -20.95 15.31
N ARG A 46 2.30 -21.15 14.24
CA ARG A 46 2.80 -21.67 12.96
C ARG A 46 3.10 -20.61 11.91
N THR A 47 2.44 -19.45 11.97
CA THR A 47 2.54 -18.45 10.91
C THR A 47 3.42 -17.27 11.35
N PRO A 48 4.50 -16.95 10.60
CA PRO A 48 5.35 -15.78 10.90
C PRO A 48 4.58 -14.45 10.92
N VAL A 49 3.50 -14.39 10.13
CA VAL A 49 2.60 -13.25 9.97
C VAL A 49 1.16 -13.75 10.17
N PRO A 50 0.62 -13.78 11.39
CA PRO A 50 -0.70 -14.39 11.68
C PRO A 50 -1.90 -13.56 11.20
N TRP A 51 -1.68 -12.30 10.82
CA TRP A 51 -2.66 -11.40 10.21
C TRP A 51 -1.94 -10.51 9.20
N SER A 52 -2.67 -9.96 8.22
CA SER A 52 -2.09 -9.10 7.19
C SER A 52 -1.39 -7.89 7.82
N ILE A 53 -0.16 -7.63 7.41
CA ILE A 53 0.61 -6.47 7.86
C ILE A 53 1.02 -5.59 6.67
N PRO A 54 0.94 -4.26 6.80
CA PRO A 54 1.46 -3.38 5.77
C PRO A 54 2.99 -3.34 5.87
N VAL A 55 3.65 -3.51 4.74
CA VAL A 55 5.09 -3.33 4.59
C VAL A 55 5.35 -2.24 3.56
N TYR A 56 6.04 -1.20 4.00
CA TYR A 56 6.50 -0.11 3.18
C TYR A 56 7.90 -0.45 2.69
N LEU A 57 8.06 -0.48 1.37
CA LEU A 57 9.30 -0.79 0.68
C LEU A 57 9.83 0.48 0.00
N ALA A 58 11.14 0.71 0.07
CA ALA A 58 11.82 1.69 -0.77
C ALA A 58 12.98 1.04 -1.52
N THR A 59 13.15 1.47 -2.76
CA THR A 59 14.29 1.14 -3.60
C THR A 59 14.98 2.45 -3.94
N ILE A 60 16.27 2.54 -3.64
CA ILE A 60 17.12 3.68 -3.98
C ILE A 60 18.12 3.20 -5.03
N GLY A 61 17.99 3.65 -6.27
CA GLY A 61 19.02 3.47 -7.29
C GLY A 61 20.07 4.56 -7.13
N HIS A 62 21.35 4.19 -7.08
CA HIS A 62 22.47 5.11 -6.94
C HIS A 62 23.72 4.58 -7.66
N GLY A 63 24.78 5.40 -7.77
CA GLY A 63 25.98 5.07 -8.56
C GLY A 63 26.70 3.76 -8.21
N HIS A 64 26.45 3.20 -7.02
CA HIS A 64 27.04 1.93 -6.54
C HIS A 64 26.09 0.74 -6.63
N GLY A 65 24.89 0.92 -7.17
CA GLY A 65 23.87 -0.13 -7.32
C GLY A 65 22.53 0.27 -6.70
N THR A 66 21.86 -0.70 -6.11
CA THR A 66 20.50 -0.52 -5.59
C THR A 66 20.45 -0.86 -4.11
N THR A 67 19.97 0.09 -3.30
CA THR A 67 19.67 -0.12 -1.89
C THR A 67 18.18 -0.40 -1.72
N VAL A 68 17.82 -1.46 -1.00
CA VAL A 68 16.44 -1.83 -0.68
C VAL A 68 16.20 -1.69 0.82
N LEU A 69 15.14 -0.98 1.18
CA LEU A 69 14.73 -0.70 2.55
C LEU A 69 13.30 -1.17 2.77
N ALA A 70 13.00 -1.64 3.99
CA ALA A 70 11.68 -2.14 4.34
C ALA A 70 11.32 -1.75 5.78
N ALA A 71 10.07 -1.36 6.00
CA ALA A 71 9.53 -1.08 7.33
C ALA A 71 8.04 -1.39 7.43
N VAL A 72 7.55 -1.68 8.62
CA VAL A 72 6.11 -1.90 8.89
C VAL A 72 5.31 -0.59 9.08
N SER A 73 5.93 0.56 8.80
CA SER A 73 5.26 1.86 8.81
C SER A 73 5.95 2.84 7.88
N ARG A 74 5.19 3.77 7.28
CA ARG A 74 5.74 4.83 6.43
C ARG A 74 6.81 5.66 7.15
N LYS A 75 6.56 6.03 8.41
CA LYS A 75 7.53 6.76 9.24
C LYS A 75 8.82 5.95 9.40
N GLY A 76 8.71 4.67 9.74
CA GLY A 76 9.88 3.80 9.87
C GLY A 76 10.68 3.67 8.58
N LEU A 77 10.00 3.63 7.42
CA LEU A 77 10.67 3.61 6.12
C LEU A 77 11.41 4.92 5.87
N MET A 78 10.75 6.06 6.05
CA MET A 78 11.37 7.37 5.84
C MET A 78 12.56 7.63 6.76
N ASN A 79 12.52 7.13 7.99
CA ASN A 79 13.67 7.19 8.90
C ASN A 79 14.88 6.42 8.32
N GLN A 80 14.66 5.23 7.74
CA GLN A 80 15.74 4.46 7.10
C GLN A 80 16.27 5.15 5.85
N VAL A 81 15.39 5.71 5.01
CA VAL A 81 15.80 6.51 3.84
C VAL A 81 16.62 7.72 4.28
N ALA A 82 16.22 8.41 5.35
CA ALA A 82 17.00 9.52 5.89
C ALA A 82 18.38 9.07 6.37
N VAL A 83 18.50 7.90 7.01
CA VAL A 83 19.82 7.34 7.39
C VAL A 83 20.71 7.13 6.16
N PHE A 84 20.17 6.60 5.05
CA PHE A 84 20.90 6.50 3.79
C PHE A 84 21.37 7.88 3.29
N CYS A 85 20.45 8.84 3.18
CA CYS A 85 20.77 10.19 2.70
C CYS A 85 21.82 10.89 3.58
N ARG A 86 21.79 10.70 4.91
CA ARG A 86 22.82 11.24 5.82
C ARG A 86 24.19 10.61 5.59
N ALA A 87 24.23 9.30 5.32
CA ALA A 87 25.49 8.61 5.03
C ALA A 87 26.11 9.05 3.71
N GLN A 88 25.27 9.42 2.73
CA GLN A 88 25.70 9.89 1.40
C GLN A 88 25.74 11.43 1.28
N TRP A 89 25.53 12.17 2.36
CA TRP A 89 25.36 13.63 2.32
C TRP A 89 26.55 14.38 1.72
N GLY A 90 27.76 13.81 1.78
CA GLY A 90 28.95 14.38 1.16
C GLY A 90 28.84 14.51 -0.36
N GLU A 91 28.07 13.65 -1.02
CA GLU A 91 27.93 13.60 -2.49
C GLU A 91 27.24 14.85 -3.07
N ILE A 92 26.37 15.50 -2.28
CA ILE A 92 25.65 16.72 -2.70
C ILE A 92 26.42 18.02 -2.39
N ASN A 93 27.60 17.93 -1.77
CA ASN A 93 28.44 19.07 -1.39
C ASN A 93 27.72 20.15 -0.55
N ASP A 94 26.72 19.76 0.24
CA ASP A 94 26.02 20.67 1.15
C ASP A 94 26.77 20.82 2.49
N SER A 95 27.04 22.06 2.89
CA SER A 95 27.84 22.40 4.07
C SER A 95 27.12 22.24 5.42
N ARG A 96 25.79 22.03 5.42
CA ARG A 96 25.02 21.83 6.65
C ARG A 96 25.33 20.46 7.28
N ASP A 97 25.32 20.39 8.60
CA ASP A 97 25.44 19.12 9.34
C ASP A 97 24.15 18.31 9.22
N PRO A 98 24.14 17.16 8.51
CA PRO A 98 22.93 16.39 8.23
C PRO A 98 22.32 15.74 9.49
N THR A 99 23.07 15.62 10.59
CA THR A 99 22.56 15.06 11.85
C THR A 99 21.61 16.01 12.59
N ARG A 100 21.64 17.31 12.25
CA ARG A 100 20.81 18.36 12.85
C ARG A 100 19.59 18.72 12.02
N ILE A 101 19.44 18.10 10.86
CA ILE A 101 18.34 18.34 9.93
C ILE A 101 17.29 17.26 10.13
N GLU A 102 16.01 17.66 10.10
CA GLU A 102 14.88 16.72 10.18
C GLU A 102 14.86 15.75 8.99
N ASP A 103 14.43 14.50 9.23
CA ASP A 103 14.44 13.42 8.24
C ASP A 103 13.77 13.82 6.91
N ALA A 104 12.62 14.48 6.96
CA ALA A 104 11.90 14.89 5.75
C ALA A 104 12.69 15.91 4.92
N ILE A 105 13.42 16.81 5.57
CA ILE A 105 14.25 17.83 4.90
C ILE A 105 15.51 17.18 4.34
N VAL A 106 16.16 16.28 5.09
CA VAL A 106 17.33 15.52 4.61
C VAL A 106 16.97 14.76 3.33
N VAL A 107 15.89 13.99 3.35
CA VAL A 107 15.50 13.19 2.18
C VAL A 107 15.18 14.07 0.98
N ARG A 108 14.39 15.12 1.18
CA ARG A 108 14.05 16.07 0.11
C ARG A 108 15.29 16.72 -0.50
N ASP A 109 16.15 17.27 0.35
CA ASP A 109 17.31 18.05 -0.12
C ASP A 109 18.34 17.15 -0.81
N TYR A 110 18.54 15.91 -0.31
CA TYR A 110 19.42 14.93 -0.96
C TYR A 110 18.98 14.64 -2.39
N PHE A 111 17.74 14.17 -2.59
CA PHE A 111 17.27 13.78 -3.94
C PHE A 111 17.06 14.97 -4.88
N ASN A 112 16.88 16.19 -4.34
CA ASN A 112 16.83 17.40 -5.16
C ASN A 112 18.21 17.83 -5.67
N LEU A 113 19.25 17.64 -4.84
CA LEU A 113 20.64 18.03 -5.16
C LEU A 113 21.45 16.88 -5.79
N HIS A 114 20.91 15.66 -5.80
CA HIS A 114 21.47 14.45 -6.41
C HIS A 114 20.42 13.73 -7.29
N PRO A 115 19.93 14.35 -8.38
CA PRO A 115 18.83 13.80 -9.19
C PRO A 115 19.17 12.49 -9.94
N GLU A 116 20.45 12.13 -10.03
CA GLU A 116 20.91 10.84 -10.54
C GLU A 116 20.49 9.66 -9.65
N ASP A 117 20.33 9.90 -8.35
CA ASP A 117 19.80 8.91 -7.42
C ASP A 117 18.27 8.95 -7.44
N GLN A 118 17.63 7.78 -7.53
CA GLN A 118 16.18 7.67 -7.64
C GLN A 118 15.59 6.89 -6.46
N LEU A 119 14.69 7.53 -5.72
CA LEU A 119 13.88 6.90 -4.68
C LEU A 119 12.51 6.49 -5.24
N LEU A 120 12.22 5.20 -5.20
CA LEU A 120 10.89 4.66 -5.43
C LEU A 120 10.39 4.01 -4.14
N SER A 121 9.18 4.35 -3.71
CA SER A 121 8.57 3.73 -2.53
C SER A 121 7.17 3.23 -2.82
N ARG A 122 6.80 2.11 -2.20
CA ARG A 122 5.47 1.52 -2.29
C ARG A 122 5.06 0.89 -0.96
N MET A 123 3.77 0.66 -0.79
CA MET A 123 3.22 -0.13 0.31
C MET A 123 2.66 -1.42 -0.27
N GLU A 124 2.94 -2.53 0.40
CA GLU A 124 2.46 -3.87 0.06
C GLU A 124 1.83 -4.49 1.31
N TRP A 125 0.76 -5.26 1.15
CA TRP A 125 0.22 -6.11 2.22
C TRP A 125 0.94 -7.45 2.19
N ILE A 126 1.52 -7.85 3.33
CA ILE A 126 1.97 -9.22 3.53
C ILE A 126 0.87 -9.94 4.27
N ASP A 127 0.15 -10.77 3.54
CA ASP A 127 -0.87 -11.64 4.10
C ASP A 127 -0.24 -12.81 4.87
N PRO A 128 -1.00 -13.43 5.78
CA PRO A 128 -0.61 -14.69 6.37
C PRO A 128 -0.33 -15.73 5.29
N ASP A 129 0.79 -16.42 5.40
CA ASP A 129 1.07 -17.60 4.59
C ASP A 129 0.16 -18.74 5.08
N LEU A 130 -1.05 -18.76 4.53
CA LEU A 130 -2.05 -19.81 4.76
C LEU A 130 -1.84 -21.01 3.82
N GLY A 131 -0.76 -21.02 3.04
CA GLY A 131 -0.56 -21.91 1.92
C GLY A 131 -1.30 -21.46 0.65
N TYR A 132 -1.06 -22.17 -0.45
CA TYR A 132 -1.78 -21.95 -1.71
C TYR A 132 -3.18 -22.58 -1.60
N ASP A 133 -4.20 -21.73 -1.56
CA ASP A 133 -5.60 -22.12 -1.67
C ASP A 133 -6.14 -21.65 -3.03
N PRO A 134 -6.38 -22.57 -3.99
CA PRO A 134 -6.88 -22.21 -5.32
C PRO A 134 -8.32 -21.67 -5.31
N GLU A 135 -9.07 -21.83 -4.21
CA GLU A 135 -10.42 -21.29 -4.05
C GLU A 135 -10.42 -19.95 -3.31
N ARG A 136 -9.24 -19.46 -2.88
CA ARG A 136 -9.13 -18.18 -2.17
C ARG A 136 -9.53 -17.03 -3.08
N LEU A 137 -10.54 -16.30 -2.64
CA LEU A 137 -10.99 -15.08 -3.31
C LEU A 137 -9.88 -14.02 -3.28
N GLU A 138 -9.69 -13.34 -4.41
CA GLU A 138 -8.83 -12.16 -4.49
C GLU A 138 -9.50 -10.98 -3.78
N ILE A 139 -8.79 -10.36 -2.83
CA ILE A 139 -9.23 -9.16 -2.12
C ILE A 139 -8.28 -8.03 -2.52
N GLY A 140 -8.83 -6.98 -3.12
CA GLY A 140 -8.09 -5.78 -3.50
C GLY A 140 -8.53 -4.55 -2.72
N ASN A 141 -7.66 -3.55 -2.66
CA ASN A 141 -7.94 -2.24 -2.08
C ASN A 141 -8.28 -1.22 -3.16
N TYR A 142 -9.12 -0.24 -2.81
CA TYR A 142 -9.40 0.88 -3.70
C TYR A 142 -9.26 2.22 -2.99
N ILE A 143 -9.00 3.26 -3.77
CA ILE A 143 -9.10 4.66 -3.32
C ILE A 143 -10.09 5.42 -4.19
N ALA A 144 -10.98 6.17 -3.56
CA ALA A 144 -11.88 7.10 -4.25
C ALA A 144 -11.30 8.51 -4.20
N LEU A 145 -11.19 9.14 -5.38
CA LEU A 145 -10.67 10.49 -5.56
C LEU A 145 -11.61 11.30 -6.43
N SER A 146 -11.66 12.61 -6.19
CA SER A 146 -12.41 13.53 -7.03
C SER A 146 -11.98 13.42 -8.49
N SER A 147 -12.95 13.36 -9.42
CA SER A 147 -12.69 13.42 -10.86
C SER A 147 -12.00 14.72 -11.29
N SER A 148 -12.01 15.76 -10.45
CA SER A 148 -11.22 16.99 -10.67
C SER A 148 -9.71 16.74 -10.79
N HIS A 149 -9.19 15.58 -10.39
CA HIS A 149 -7.77 15.23 -10.56
C HIS A 149 -7.38 14.80 -11.99
N VAL A 150 -8.36 14.68 -12.90
CA VAL A 150 -8.11 14.54 -14.33
C VAL A 150 -8.70 15.73 -15.09
N SER A 151 -8.08 16.10 -16.21
CA SER A 151 -8.55 17.18 -17.07
C SER A 151 -9.79 16.77 -17.86
N TRP A 152 -10.58 17.77 -18.28
CA TRP A 152 -11.72 17.55 -19.19
C TRP A 152 -11.31 16.84 -20.50
N THR A 153 -10.13 17.14 -21.02
CA THR A 153 -9.62 16.43 -22.21
C THR A 153 -9.41 14.94 -21.95
N THR A 154 -8.92 14.61 -20.75
CA THR A 154 -8.75 13.21 -20.33
C THR A 154 -10.09 12.52 -20.12
N THR A 155 -11.13 13.20 -19.64
CA THR A 155 -12.47 12.59 -19.54
C THR A 155 -13.07 12.29 -20.90
N LEU A 156 -12.90 13.17 -21.90
CA LEU A 156 -13.31 12.88 -23.27
C LEU A 156 -12.57 11.67 -23.87
N THR A 157 -11.26 11.54 -23.60
CA THR A 157 -10.49 10.37 -24.01
C THR A 157 -11.00 9.09 -23.33
N ILE A 158 -11.38 9.16 -22.05
CA ILE A 158 -11.99 8.04 -21.33
C ILE A 158 -13.35 7.67 -21.94
N ASP A 159 -14.18 8.65 -22.27
CA ASP A 159 -15.48 8.43 -22.93
C ASP A 159 -15.31 7.74 -24.30
N GLU A 160 -14.30 8.14 -25.07
CA GLU A 160 -13.93 7.45 -26.31
C GLU A 160 -13.56 5.98 -26.06
N TRP A 161 -12.76 5.69 -25.03
CA TRP A 161 -12.41 4.31 -24.67
C TRP A 161 -13.64 3.47 -24.29
N MET A 162 -14.68 4.06 -23.70
CA MET A 162 -15.92 3.35 -23.38
C MET A 162 -16.64 2.82 -24.62
N THR A 163 -16.39 3.42 -25.80
CA THR A 163 -16.94 2.97 -27.08
C THR A 163 -16.15 1.82 -27.72
N CYS A 164 -14.90 1.60 -27.26
CA CYS A 164 -14.03 0.53 -27.75
C CYS A 164 -14.28 -0.79 -27.00
N GLU A 165 -13.92 -1.91 -27.63
CA GLU A 165 -13.84 -3.21 -26.97
C GLU A 165 -12.91 -3.14 -25.74
N PRO A 166 -13.25 -3.76 -24.61
CA PRO A 166 -12.43 -3.71 -23.40
C PRO A 166 -10.96 -4.09 -23.60
N SER A 167 -10.67 -5.00 -24.53
CA SER A 167 -9.31 -5.44 -24.86
C SER A 167 -8.46 -4.39 -25.57
N ASP A 168 -9.09 -3.39 -26.21
CA ASP A 168 -8.40 -2.36 -26.99
C ASP A 168 -8.10 -1.10 -26.17
N ARG A 169 -8.62 -1.04 -24.93
CA ARG A 169 -8.44 0.09 -24.02
C ARG A 169 -7.02 0.07 -23.44
N PRO A 170 -6.37 1.23 -23.26
CA PRO A 170 -5.02 1.27 -22.71
C PRO A 170 -4.96 0.98 -21.21
N VAL A 171 -6.10 0.99 -20.51
CA VAL A 171 -6.27 0.58 -19.12
C VAL A 171 -7.56 -0.23 -18.96
N SER A 172 -7.61 -1.13 -17.98
CA SER A 172 -8.87 -1.76 -17.57
C SER A 172 -9.71 -0.74 -16.79
N ILE A 173 -10.82 -0.33 -17.39
CA ILE A 173 -11.70 0.73 -16.88
C ILE A 173 -13.16 0.36 -17.11
N ALA A 174 -14.00 0.68 -16.12
CA ALA A 174 -15.45 0.50 -16.16
C ALA A 174 -16.17 1.79 -15.74
N ASP A 175 -17.25 2.10 -16.46
CA ASP A 175 -18.18 3.18 -16.12
C ASP A 175 -19.11 2.73 -14.98
N THR A 176 -19.34 3.62 -14.02
CA THR A 176 -20.26 3.44 -12.89
C THR A 176 -21.46 4.39 -12.94
N HIS A 177 -21.66 5.08 -14.07
CA HIS A 177 -22.62 6.18 -14.31
C HIS A 177 -22.33 7.49 -13.55
N TYR A 178 -21.54 7.43 -12.47
CA TYR A 178 -21.20 8.59 -11.65
C TYR A 178 -19.70 8.93 -11.69
N GLY A 179 -18.92 8.05 -12.32
CA GLY A 179 -17.47 8.11 -12.38
C GLY A 179 -16.90 6.82 -12.97
N TRP A 180 -15.61 6.58 -12.76
CA TRP A 180 -14.91 5.45 -13.35
C TRP A 180 -14.18 4.62 -12.30
N VAL A 181 -14.28 3.29 -12.42
CA VAL A 181 -13.43 2.34 -11.69
C VAL A 181 -12.32 1.91 -12.64
N ILE A 182 -11.07 2.08 -12.22
CA ILE A 182 -9.89 1.85 -13.04
C ILE A 182 -8.92 0.95 -12.27
N CYS A 183 -8.44 -0.12 -12.90
CA CYS A 183 -7.36 -0.92 -12.34
C CYS A 183 -6.06 -0.09 -12.33
N ALA A 184 -5.42 0.04 -11.18
CA ALA A 184 -4.18 0.79 -11.01
C ALA A 184 -2.93 -0.06 -11.32
N THR A 185 -3.09 -1.38 -11.42
CA THR A 185 -1.99 -2.35 -11.57
C THR A 185 -1.31 -2.23 -12.94
N PRO A 186 0.03 -2.07 -13.02
CA PRO A 186 0.73 -1.89 -14.30
C PRO A 186 0.55 -3.04 -15.30
N SER A 187 0.31 -4.27 -14.82
CA SER A 187 0.09 -5.45 -15.68
C SER A 187 -1.22 -5.40 -16.45
N SER A 188 -2.18 -4.55 -16.04
CA SER A 188 -3.44 -4.34 -16.76
C SER A 188 -3.36 -3.20 -17.78
N PHE A 189 -2.18 -2.61 -17.99
CA PHE A 189 -2.01 -1.51 -18.94
C PHE A 189 -1.62 -2.06 -20.31
N GLY A 190 -2.27 -1.55 -21.35
CA GLY A 190 -1.87 -1.74 -22.74
C GLY A 190 -0.73 -0.81 -23.13
N VAL A 191 -0.91 -0.05 -24.21
CA VAL A 191 0.09 0.90 -24.69
C VAL A 191 0.17 2.10 -23.74
N ARG A 192 1.21 2.15 -22.90
CA ARG A 192 1.37 3.20 -21.87
C ARG A 192 1.39 4.63 -22.41
N SER A 193 1.90 4.84 -23.64
CA SER A 193 1.91 6.16 -24.28
C SER A 193 0.52 6.66 -24.69
N ALA A 194 -0.49 5.79 -24.69
CA ALA A 194 -1.87 6.17 -24.94
C ALA A 194 -2.62 6.62 -23.66
N ILE A 195 -2.01 6.48 -22.48
CA ILE A 195 -2.60 6.91 -21.21
C ILE A 195 -2.26 8.39 -20.99
N PRO A 196 -3.26 9.29 -20.82
CA PRO A 196 -3.03 10.69 -20.50
C PRO A 196 -2.19 10.87 -19.23
N GLY A 197 -1.33 11.90 -19.21
CA GLY A 197 -0.34 12.08 -18.15
C GLY A 197 -0.94 12.36 -16.77
N ASP A 198 -2.05 13.09 -16.71
CA ASP A 198 -2.81 13.34 -15.49
C ASP A 198 -3.45 12.04 -14.95
N LEU A 199 -4.09 11.24 -15.81
CA LEU A 199 -4.62 9.93 -15.44
C LEU A 199 -3.53 8.99 -14.93
N LEU A 200 -2.37 8.95 -15.59
CA LEU A 200 -1.23 8.15 -15.15
C LEU A 200 -0.71 8.61 -13.78
N ALA A 201 -0.75 9.91 -13.48
CA ALA A 201 -0.36 10.45 -12.19
C ALA A 201 -1.31 9.99 -11.08
N VAL A 202 -2.63 10.05 -11.30
CA VAL A 202 -3.62 9.58 -10.31
C VAL A 202 -3.53 8.06 -10.09
N LEU A 203 -3.35 7.27 -11.15
CA LEU A 203 -3.14 5.82 -11.03
C LEU A 203 -1.84 5.50 -10.28
N THR A 204 -0.78 6.27 -10.52
CA THR A 204 0.48 6.12 -9.77
C THR A 204 0.30 6.45 -8.30
N PHE A 205 -0.43 7.52 -7.99
CA PHE A 205 -0.75 7.89 -6.62
C PHE A 205 -1.56 6.80 -5.90
N ALA A 206 -2.56 6.21 -6.55
CA ALA A 206 -3.35 5.10 -5.99
C ALA A 206 -2.45 3.92 -5.59
N ARG A 207 -1.51 3.53 -6.46
CA ARG A 207 -0.53 2.48 -6.13
C ARG A 207 0.40 2.85 -4.99
N GLU A 208 0.85 4.11 -4.90
CA GLU A 208 1.67 4.56 -3.77
C GLU A 208 0.91 4.48 -2.43
N GLN A 209 -0.43 4.49 -2.46
CA GLN A 209 -1.28 4.23 -1.30
C GLN A 209 -1.57 2.74 -1.09
N GLY A 210 -1.03 1.85 -1.93
CA GLY A 210 -1.25 0.40 -1.90
C GLY A 210 -2.66 -0.01 -2.35
N CYS A 211 -3.25 0.75 -3.26
CA CYS A 211 -4.55 0.44 -3.85
C CYS A 211 -4.39 -0.21 -5.23
N ASP A 212 -5.17 -1.27 -5.46
CA ASP A 212 -5.24 -2.02 -6.72
C ASP A 212 -6.22 -1.35 -7.70
N TYR A 213 -7.18 -0.61 -7.18
CA TYR A 213 -8.18 0.12 -7.96
C TYR A 213 -8.25 1.61 -7.58
N LEU A 214 -8.49 2.44 -8.59
CA LEU A 214 -8.83 3.84 -8.46
C LEU A 214 -10.32 4.00 -8.81
N ILE A 215 -11.04 4.73 -7.96
CA ILE A 215 -12.37 5.26 -8.29
C ILE A 215 -12.21 6.76 -8.51
N LEU A 216 -12.45 7.22 -9.74
CA LEU A 216 -12.62 8.64 -10.04
C LEU A 216 -14.09 8.97 -9.92
N ASP A 217 -14.47 9.69 -8.87
CA ASP A 217 -15.86 10.02 -8.55
C ASP A 217 -16.04 11.54 -8.55
N ARG A 218 -17.17 12.01 -9.08
CA ARG A 218 -17.50 13.43 -9.11
C ARG A 218 -17.62 14.05 -7.72
N ASP A 219 -18.07 13.30 -6.70
CA ASP A 219 -18.31 13.84 -5.36
C ASP A 219 -17.28 13.39 -4.30
N ALA A 220 -16.32 12.53 -4.69
CA ALA A 220 -15.23 12.17 -3.80
C ALA A 220 -14.33 13.35 -3.45
N SER A 221 -13.62 13.21 -2.34
CA SER A 221 -12.69 14.23 -1.87
C SER A 221 -11.48 14.37 -2.79
N ALA A 222 -11.00 15.61 -2.93
CA ALA A 222 -9.73 15.91 -3.57
C ALA A 222 -8.57 15.84 -2.57
N THR A 223 -7.36 15.68 -3.07
CA THR A 223 -6.10 15.71 -2.31
C THR A 223 -5.19 16.82 -2.84
N ASP A 224 -4.47 17.49 -1.95
CA ASP A 224 -3.49 18.52 -2.32
C ASP A 224 -2.20 17.95 -2.95
N ARG A 225 -2.05 16.61 -2.92
CA ARG A 225 -0.90 15.88 -3.48
C ARG A 225 -0.98 15.65 -4.99
N LEU A 226 -2.12 15.96 -5.62
CA LEU A 226 -2.34 15.83 -7.05
C LEU A 226 -2.87 17.16 -7.61
N PRO A 227 -2.57 17.51 -8.87
CA PRO A 227 -3.20 18.65 -9.53
C PRO A 227 -4.72 18.48 -9.57
N SER A 228 -5.45 19.59 -9.45
CA SER A 228 -6.90 19.65 -9.69
C SER A 228 -7.19 20.60 -10.84
N PHE A 229 -8.19 20.25 -11.64
CA PHE A 229 -8.65 21.00 -12.79
C PHE A 229 -10.09 21.48 -12.54
N GLU A 230 -10.41 22.69 -12.99
CA GLU A 230 -11.78 23.19 -13.01
C GLU A 230 -12.40 22.91 -14.37
N TRP A 231 -13.52 22.16 -14.38
CA TRP A 231 -14.36 21.91 -15.55
C TRP A 231 -15.74 21.40 -15.14
#